data_AF-T1BJP2-F1
#
_entry.id   AF-T1BJP2-F1
#
_cell.length_a   1.000
_cell.length_b   1.000
_cell.length_c   1.000
_cell.angle_alpha   90.00
_cell.angle_beta   90.00
_cell.angle_gamma   90.00
#
_symmetry.space_group_name_H-M   'P 1'
#
loop_
_entity.id
_entity.type
_entity.pdbx_description
1 polymer ?
#
loop_
_entity_poly.entity_id
_entity_poly.type
_entity_poly.pdbx_seq_one_letter_code
_entity_poly.pdbx_strand_id
1 'polypeptide(L)'
;FGAGLLVNAAFFVYFGSFMFTLTLFLQRGLALGPLQAGAVFAPMGVAFTLSALIGQRLASRHGLGVILSGCLVTGIGLTVLTLRLATAGHSAGLAWIVSTLWLVGFGNGFVLPSLIGIALRPIPTSYSGAGSGALSSAQQFASAAGVAGIGAVFFSIASASGTLTG
;
A
#
# COMPACT_ATOMS: atom_id res chain seq x y z
N PHE A 1 12.92 18.57 -2.53
CA PHE A 1 13.20 17.21 -3.02
C PHE A 1 13.31 16.22 -1.85
N GLY A 2 14.26 16.39 -0.93
CA GLY A 2 14.49 15.44 0.18
C GLY A 2 13.27 15.09 1.05
N ALA A 3 12.53 16.07 1.59
CA ALA A 3 11.36 15.79 2.42
C ALA A 3 10.24 15.05 1.65
N GLY A 4 9.94 15.46 0.41
CA GLY A 4 8.94 14.77 -0.42
C GLY A 4 9.37 13.35 -0.81
N LEU A 5 10.66 13.15 -1.07
CA LEU A 5 11.25 11.83 -1.31
C LEU A 5 11.11 10.91 -0.10
N LEU A 6 11.36 11.42 1.12
CA LEU A 6 11.22 10.66 2.36
C LEU A 6 9.78 10.24 2.63
N VAL A 7 8.81 11.14 2.48
CA VAL A 7 7.38 10.81 2.67
C VAL A 7 6.92 9.79 1.63
N ASN A 8 7.33 9.96 0.37
CA ASN A 8 7.05 8.99 -0.68
C ASN A 8 7.71 7.63 -0.40
N ALA A 9 8.97 7.60 0.05
CA ALA A 9 9.64 6.37 0.46
C ALA A 9 8.89 5.68 1.61
N ALA A 10 8.49 6.41 2.66
CA ALA A 10 7.71 5.86 3.76
C ALA A 10 6.39 5.24 3.30
N PHE A 11 5.71 5.85 2.32
CA PHE A 11 4.52 5.27 1.70
C PHE A 11 4.82 3.93 1.00
N PHE A 12 5.96 3.81 0.31
CA PHE A 12 6.37 2.56 -0.34
C PHE A 12 6.83 1.48 0.65
N VAL A 13 7.44 1.85 1.78
CA VAL A 13 7.68 0.91 2.90
C VAL A 13 6.34 0.30 3.31
N TYR A 14 5.35 1.13 3.64
CA TYR A 14 4.00 0.67 3.99
C TYR A 14 3.38 -0.19 2.89
N PHE A 15 3.40 0.27 1.64
CA PHE A 15 2.71 -0.39 0.54
C PHE A 15 3.29 -1.78 0.25
N GLY A 16 4.62 -1.90 0.19
CA GLY A 16 5.31 -3.17 -0.01
C GLY A 16 5.04 -4.15 1.14
N SER A 17 5.20 -3.67 2.37
CA SER A 17 4.87 -4.40 3.60
C SER A 17 3.44 -4.92 3.62
N PHE A 18 2.48 -4.08 3.25
CA PHE A 18 1.05 -4.42 3.22
C PHE A 18 0.74 -5.47 2.16
N MET A 19 1.22 -5.28 0.93
CA MET A 19 1.03 -6.25 -0.17
C MET A 19 1.60 -7.62 0.18
N PHE A 20 2.81 -7.66 0.76
CA PHE A 20 3.44 -8.91 1.18
C PHE A 20 2.65 -9.61 2.29
N THR A 21 2.31 -8.88 3.36
CA THR A 21 1.57 -9.43 4.50
C THR A 21 0.22 -9.98 4.08
N LEU A 22 -0.52 -9.24 3.25
CA LEU A 22 -1.82 -9.67 2.78
C LEU A 22 -1.71 -10.88 1.84
N THR A 23 -0.68 -10.93 0.99
CA THR A 23 -0.42 -12.09 0.13
C THR A 23 -0.15 -13.34 0.95
N LEU A 24 0.68 -13.23 2.00
CA LEU A 24 0.91 -14.34 2.93
C LEU A 24 -0.39 -14.76 3.61
N PHE A 25 -1.21 -13.81 4.07
CA PHE A 25 -2.49 -14.12 4.69
C PHE A 25 -3.45 -14.86 3.73
N LEU A 26 -3.58 -14.39 2.48
CA LEU A 26 -4.44 -15.01 1.48
C LEU A 26 -3.96 -16.42 1.10
N GLN A 27 -2.65 -16.60 0.87
CA GLN A 27 -2.11 -17.88 0.40
C GLN A 27 -1.87 -18.88 1.53
N ARG A 28 -1.28 -18.46 2.66
CA ARG A 28 -0.95 -19.35 3.78
C ARG A 28 -2.06 -19.42 4.82
N GLY A 29 -2.77 -18.33 5.07
CA GLY A 29 -3.90 -18.31 6.01
C GLY A 29 -5.18 -18.89 5.40
N LEU A 30 -5.62 -18.33 4.26
CA LEU A 30 -6.84 -18.78 3.58
C LEU A 30 -6.63 -19.92 2.56
N ALA A 31 -5.40 -20.46 2.46
CA ALA A 31 -5.04 -21.54 1.54
C ALA A 31 -5.38 -21.28 0.06
N LEU A 32 -5.43 -20.01 -0.36
CA LEU A 32 -5.76 -19.65 -1.74
C LEU A 32 -4.58 -19.90 -2.68
N GLY A 33 -4.89 -20.30 -3.92
CA GLY A 33 -3.89 -20.40 -4.97
C GLY A 33 -3.32 -19.02 -5.35
N PRO A 34 -2.10 -18.94 -5.94
CA PRO A 34 -1.48 -17.67 -6.31
C PRO A 34 -2.34 -16.80 -7.24
N LEU A 35 -3.04 -17.43 -8.19
CA LEU A 35 -3.93 -16.73 -9.12
C LEU A 35 -5.15 -16.13 -8.40
N GLN A 36 -5.72 -16.87 -7.44
CA GLN A 36 -6.87 -16.40 -6.65
C GLN A 36 -6.46 -15.26 -5.71
N ALA A 37 -5.30 -15.39 -5.05
CA ALA A 37 -4.75 -14.31 -4.23
C ALA A 37 -4.50 -13.05 -5.08
N GLY A 38 -3.95 -13.20 -6.29
CA GLY A 38 -3.79 -12.10 -7.24
C GLY A 38 -5.12 -11.44 -7.63
N ALA A 39 -6.16 -12.24 -7.90
CA ALA A 39 -7.49 -11.73 -8.25
C ALA A 39 -8.12 -10.88 -7.13
N VAL A 40 -7.82 -11.15 -5.86
CA VAL A 40 -8.28 -10.35 -4.72
C VAL A 40 -7.72 -8.92 -4.75
N PHE A 41 -6.54 -8.70 -5.35
CA PHE A 41 -5.96 -7.36 -5.52
C PHE A 41 -6.50 -6.61 -6.73
N ALA A 42 -7.15 -7.28 -7.69
CA ALA A 42 -7.62 -6.62 -8.91
C ALA A 42 -8.61 -5.46 -8.64
N PRO A 43 -9.63 -5.62 -7.76
CA PRO A 43 -10.54 -4.52 -7.41
C PRO A 43 -9.82 -3.33 -6.77
N MET A 44 -8.77 -3.59 -5.98
CA MET A 44 -7.94 -2.54 -5.39
C MET A 44 -7.22 -1.72 -6.47
N GLY A 45 -6.64 -2.39 -7.48
CA GLY A 45 -5.99 -1.72 -8.61
C GLY A 45 -6.97 -0.86 -9.42
N VAL A 46 -8.19 -1.35 -9.62
CA VAL A 46 -9.26 -0.58 -10.27
C VAL A 46 -9.63 0.66 -9.45
N ALA A 47 -9.87 0.50 -8.14
CA ALA A 47 -10.19 1.61 -7.25
C ALA A 47 -9.08 2.66 -7.19
N PHE A 48 -7.82 2.20 -7.13
CA PHE A 48 -6.63 3.04 -7.19
C PHE A 48 -6.57 3.84 -8.50
N THR A 49 -6.80 3.19 -9.63
CA THR A 49 -6.75 3.86 -10.94
C THR A 49 -7.85 4.92 -11.05
N LEU A 50 -9.08 4.59 -10.65
CA LEU A 50 -10.20 5.54 -10.68
C LEU A 50 -9.95 6.75 -9.77
N SER A 51 -9.52 6.51 -8.52
CA SER A 51 -9.21 7.58 -7.57
C SER A 51 -8.01 8.43 -7.99
N ALA A 52 -6.98 7.84 -8.62
CA ALA A 52 -5.85 8.61 -9.15
C ALA A 52 -6.27 9.59 -10.25
N LEU A 53 -7.12 9.14 -11.19
CA LEU A 53 -7.65 10.00 -12.26
C LEU A 53 -8.52 11.13 -11.72
N ILE A 54 -9.38 10.83 -10.74
CA ILE A 54 -10.23 11.84 -10.07
C ILE A 54 -9.35 12.78 -9.23
N GLY A 55 -8.37 12.21 -8.52
CA GLY A 55 -7.47 12.87 -7.61
C GLY A 55 -6.59 13.91 -8.27
N GLN A 56 -6.08 13.63 -9.47
CA GLN A 56 -5.34 14.61 -10.25
C GLN A 56 -6.16 15.88 -10.54
N ARG A 57 -7.46 15.74 -10.84
CA ARG A 57 -8.36 16.87 -11.06
C ARG A 57 -8.76 17.57 -9.77
N LEU A 58 -8.88 16.83 -8.67
CA LEU A 58 -9.34 17.35 -7.40
C LEU A 58 -8.21 18.05 -6.63
N ALA A 59 -6.98 17.53 -6.73
CA ALA A 59 -5.79 18.08 -6.10
C ALA A 59 -5.40 19.45 -6.65
N SER A 60 -5.65 19.72 -7.94
CA SER A 60 -5.46 21.05 -8.51
C SER A 60 -6.41 22.10 -7.94
N ARG A 61 -7.56 21.67 -7.39
CA ARG A 61 -8.58 22.56 -6.79
C ARG A 61 -8.50 22.65 -5.26
N HIS A 62 -8.17 21.56 -4.57
CA HIS A 62 -8.27 21.46 -3.10
C HIS A 62 -6.92 21.20 -2.39
N GLY A 63 -5.82 21.06 -3.13
CA GLY A 63 -4.47 20.96 -2.57
C GLY A 63 -4.30 19.83 -1.55
N LEU A 64 -3.73 20.16 -0.38
CA LEU A 64 -3.44 19.22 0.72
C LEU A 64 -4.67 18.48 1.27
N GLY A 65 -5.87 19.04 1.12
CA GLY A 65 -7.11 18.42 1.60
C GLY A 65 -7.37 17.04 0.97
N VAL A 66 -7.00 16.87 -0.31
CA VAL A 66 -7.17 15.60 -1.05
C VAL A 66 -6.23 14.52 -0.51
N ILE A 67 -5.01 14.90 -0.11
CA ILE A 67 -4.04 13.99 0.47
C ILE A 67 -4.53 13.52 1.83
N LEU A 68 -5.00 14.45 2.68
CA LEU A 68 -5.54 14.12 4.00
C LEU A 68 -6.77 13.22 3.88
N SER A 69 -7.69 13.49 2.95
CA SER A 69 -8.83 12.59 2.73
C SER A 69 -8.40 11.21 2.25
N GLY A 70 -7.41 11.13 1.37
CA GLY A 70 -6.85 9.85 0.92
C GLY A 70 -6.22 9.06 2.07
N CYS A 71 -5.42 9.71 2.91
CA CYS A 71 -4.83 9.10 4.11
C CYS A 71 -5.90 8.62 5.09
N LEU A 72 -6.96 9.39 5.31
CA LEU A 72 -8.08 9.00 6.17
C LEU A 72 -8.80 7.77 5.61
N VAL A 73 -9.11 7.75 4.31
CA VAL A 73 -9.76 6.61 3.65
C VAL A 73 -8.89 5.36 3.73
N THR A 74 -7.59 5.47 3.45
CA THR A 74 -6.64 4.37 3.60
C THR A 74 -6.57 3.88 5.05
N GLY A 75 -6.48 4.80 6.02
CA GLY A 75 -6.42 4.47 7.44
C GLY A 75 -7.68 3.76 7.93
N ILE A 76 -8.87 4.21 7.52
CA ILE A 76 -10.14 3.54 7.81
C ILE A 76 -10.16 2.15 7.17
N GLY A 77 -9.78 2.02 5.90
CA GLY A 77 -9.76 0.73 5.19
C GLY A 77 -8.86 -0.29 5.88
N LEU A 78 -7.65 0.12 6.27
CA LEU A 78 -6.71 -0.71 7.04
C LEU A 78 -7.27 -1.06 8.41
N THR A 79 -7.81 -0.10 9.15
CA THR A 79 -8.35 -0.33 10.50
C THR A 79 -9.51 -1.31 10.47
N VAL A 80 -10.44 -1.15 9.52
CA VAL A 80 -11.58 -2.07 9.33
C VAL A 80 -11.10 -3.47 8.93
N LEU A 81 -10.10 -3.56 8.05
CA LEU A 81 -9.51 -4.85 7.67
C LEU A 81 -8.87 -5.54 8.89
N THR A 82 -8.03 -4.84 9.63
CA THR A 82 -7.35 -5.37 10.82
C THR A 82 -8.33 -5.79 11.91
N LEU A 83 -9.33 -4.95 12.22
CA LEU A 83 -10.35 -5.28 13.22
C LEU A 83 -11.18 -6.49 12.82
N ARG A 84 -11.54 -6.62 11.54
CA ARG A 84 -12.31 -7.77 11.08
C ARG A 84 -11.49 -9.05 11.09
N LEU A 85 -10.22 -8.99 10.71
CA LEU A 85 -9.31 -10.13 10.80
C LEU A 85 -9.08 -10.57 12.25
N ALA A 86 -8.96 -9.61 13.18
CA ALA A 86 -8.80 -9.90 14.60
C ALA A 86 -10.05 -10.53 15.24
N THR A 87 -11.25 -10.14 14.80
CA THR A 87 -12.52 -10.60 15.39
C THR A 87 -13.08 -11.86 14.74
N ALA A 88 -12.92 -12.03 13.43
CA ALA A 88 -13.54 -13.12 12.67
C ALA A 88 -12.55 -14.15 12.13
N GLY A 89 -11.23 -13.92 12.22
CA GLY A 89 -10.20 -14.84 11.73
C GLY A 89 -10.46 -15.30 10.29
N HIS A 90 -10.47 -16.62 10.08
CA HIS A 90 -10.72 -17.25 8.77
C HIS A 90 -12.16 -17.08 8.26
N SER A 91 -13.11 -16.68 9.11
CA SER A 91 -14.52 -16.48 8.76
C SER A 91 -14.83 -15.05 8.32
N ALA A 92 -13.81 -14.17 8.17
CA ALA A 92 -14.00 -12.79 7.72
C ALA A 92 -14.68 -12.69 6.33
N GLY A 93 -14.58 -13.73 5.51
CA GLY A 93 -15.20 -13.82 4.19
C GLY A 93 -14.44 -13.03 3.13
N LEU A 94 -14.17 -13.65 1.98
CA LEU A 94 -13.40 -13.04 0.89
C LEU A 94 -14.02 -11.75 0.34
N ALA A 95 -15.35 -11.69 0.29
CA ALA A 95 -16.06 -10.49 -0.17
C ALA A 95 -15.74 -9.27 0.70
N TRP A 96 -15.64 -9.44 2.02
CA TRP A 96 -15.31 -8.33 2.92
C TRP A 96 -13.89 -7.83 2.72
N ILE A 97 -12.94 -8.76 2.57
CA ILE A 97 -11.54 -8.43 2.27
C ILE A 97 -11.50 -7.59 0.98
N VAL A 98 -12.16 -8.05 -0.09
CA VAL A 98 -12.23 -7.31 -1.36
C VAL A 98 -12.82 -5.91 -1.18
N SER A 99 -13.91 -5.75 -0.42
CA SER A 99 -14.50 -4.42 -0.15
C SER A 99 -13.55 -3.49 0.60
N THR A 100 -12.85 -3.99 1.62
CA THR A 100 -11.86 -3.18 2.35
C THR A 100 -10.66 -2.83 1.49
N LEU A 101 -10.21 -3.74 0.62
CA LEU A 101 -9.13 -3.46 -0.34
C LEU A 101 -9.52 -2.44 -1.39
N TRP A 102 -10.79 -2.42 -1.79
CA TRP A 102 -11.31 -1.37 -2.65
C TRP A 102 -11.16 0.00 -1.99
N LEU A 103 -11.52 0.12 -0.70
CA LEU A 103 -11.33 1.37 0.07
C LEU A 103 -9.86 1.76 0.19
N VAL A 104 -8.98 0.81 0.52
CA VAL A 104 -7.52 1.05 0.63
C VAL A 104 -6.95 1.50 -0.72
N GLY A 105 -7.34 0.85 -1.82
CA GLY A 105 -6.95 1.23 -3.17
C GLY A 105 -7.40 2.64 -3.52
N PHE A 106 -8.67 2.96 -3.21
CA PHE A 106 -9.25 4.29 -3.45
C PHE A 106 -8.54 5.39 -2.66
N GLY A 107 -8.22 5.17 -1.39
CA GLY A 107 -7.45 6.12 -0.58
C GLY A 107 -6.03 6.31 -1.12
N ASN A 108 -5.34 5.21 -1.42
CA ASN A 108 -3.98 5.24 -1.95
C ASN A 108 -3.87 5.97 -3.29
N GLY A 109 -4.89 5.89 -4.15
CA GLY A 109 -4.89 6.59 -5.44
C GLY A 109 -4.99 8.11 -5.33
N PHE A 110 -5.52 8.65 -4.23
CA PHE A 110 -5.41 10.10 -3.96
C PHE A 110 -4.02 10.50 -3.42
N VAL A 111 -3.42 9.63 -2.61
CA VAL A 111 -2.17 9.92 -1.90
C VAL A 111 -0.98 9.83 -2.85
N LEU A 112 -0.83 8.71 -3.57
CA LEU A 112 0.41 8.40 -4.30
C LEU A 112 0.75 9.42 -5.41
N PRO A 113 -0.17 9.78 -6.34
CA PRO A 113 0.13 10.77 -7.37
C PRO A 113 0.53 12.13 -6.78
N SER A 114 -0.09 12.50 -5.67
CA SER A 114 0.20 13.75 -4.97
C SER A 114 1.60 13.74 -4.33
N LEU A 115 2.00 12.63 -3.72
CA LEU A 115 3.36 12.46 -3.16
C LEU A 115 4.44 12.54 -4.24
N ILE A 116 4.21 11.89 -5.38
CA ILE A 116 5.11 11.97 -6.54
C ILE A 116 5.22 13.42 -7.02
N GLY A 117 4.08 14.10 -7.19
CA GLY A 117 4.05 15.51 -7.59
C GLY A 117 4.81 16.43 -6.63
N ILE A 118 4.62 16.26 -5.31
CA ILE A 118 5.32 17.04 -4.28
C ILE A 118 6.83 16.76 -4.29
N ALA A 119 7.23 15.50 -4.43
CA ALA A 119 8.64 15.12 -4.46
C ALA A 119 9.37 15.74 -5.66
N LEU A 120 8.73 15.73 -6.84
CA LEU A 120 9.31 16.22 -8.09
C LEU A 120 9.16 17.73 -8.30
N ARG A 121 8.22 18.41 -7.61
CA ARG A 121 7.96 19.86 -7.76
C ARG A 121 9.21 20.75 -7.73
N PRO A 122 10.23 20.50 -6.89
CA PRO A 122 11.44 21.35 -6.84
C PRO A 122 12.46 21.08 -7.96
N ILE A 123 12.22 20.07 -8.81
CA ILE A 123 13.17 19.63 -9.83
C ILE A 123 12.91 20.39 -11.14
N PRO A 124 13.91 21.07 -11.73
CA PRO A 124 13.75 21.70 -13.03
C PRO A 124 13.39 20.67 -14.10
N THR A 125 12.59 21.07 -15.10
CA THR A 125 12.12 20.18 -16.17
C THR A 125 13.26 19.48 -16.91
N SER A 126 14.40 20.17 -17.08
CA SER A 126 15.64 19.63 -17.68
C SER A 126 16.24 18.43 -16.91
N TYR A 127 15.94 18.30 -15.61
CA TYR A 127 16.40 17.20 -14.75
C TYR A 127 15.27 16.26 -14.31
N SER A 128 14.06 16.41 -14.86
CA SER A 128 12.87 15.62 -14.47
C SER A 128 13.07 14.10 -14.64
N GLY A 129 13.80 13.68 -15.68
CA GLY A 129 14.16 12.28 -15.91
C GLY A 129 15.05 11.71 -14.81
N ALA A 130 16.13 12.42 -14.46
CA ALA A 130 17.03 12.03 -13.37
C ALA A 130 16.31 12.02 -12.00
N GLY A 131 15.47 13.03 -11.75
CA GLY A 131 14.67 13.12 -10.53
C GLY A 131 13.66 11.98 -10.37
N SER A 132 12.97 11.62 -11.46
CA SER A 132 12.01 10.51 -11.47
C SER A 132 12.72 9.16 -11.34
N GLY A 133 13.89 9.00 -11.95
CA GLY A 133 14.73 7.81 -11.77
C GLY A 133 15.14 7.62 -10.31
N ALA A 134 15.69 8.66 -9.67
CA ALA A 134 16.07 8.62 -8.26
C ALA A 134 14.87 8.33 -7.34
N LEU A 135 13.70 8.93 -7.63
CA LEU A 135 12.46 8.68 -6.91
C LEU A 135 12.04 7.21 -7.01
N SER A 136 11.97 6.65 -8.22
CA SER A 136 11.61 5.25 -8.45
C SER A 136 12.60 4.27 -7.82
N SER A 137 13.90 4.56 -7.87
CA SER A 137 14.90 3.74 -7.16
C SER A 137 14.66 3.75 -5.65
N ALA A 138 14.44 4.93 -5.05
CA ALA A 138 14.13 5.04 -3.62
C ALA A 138 12.84 4.31 -3.25
N GLN A 139 11.81 4.35 -4.11
CA GLN A 139 10.57 3.61 -3.94
C GLN A 139 10.81 2.10 -3.90
N GLN A 140 11.61 1.57 -4.83
CA GLN A 140 11.92 0.14 -4.88
C GLN A 140 12.74 -0.31 -3.67
N PHE A 141 13.73 0.48 -3.25
CA PHE A 141 14.49 0.22 -2.02
C PHE A 141 13.59 0.25 -0.78
N ALA A 142 12.71 1.24 -0.67
CA ALA A 142 11.79 1.37 0.45
C ALA A 142 10.82 0.18 0.53
N SER A 143 10.20 -0.21 -0.60
CA SER A 143 9.35 -1.41 -0.66
C SER A 143 10.11 -2.66 -0.24
N ALA A 144 11.32 -2.87 -0.77
CA ALA A 144 12.14 -4.02 -0.43
C ALA A 144 12.50 -4.05 1.08
N ALA A 145 12.87 -2.91 1.65
CA ALA A 145 13.17 -2.77 3.07
C ALA A 145 11.94 -3.06 3.95
N GLY A 146 10.75 -2.57 3.56
CA GLY A 146 9.49 -2.86 4.26
C GLY A 146 9.12 -4.34 4.23
N VAL A 147 9.25 -4.99 3.07
CA VAL A 147 9.02 -6.43 2.91
C VAL A 147 10.00 -7.23 3.76
N ALA A 148 11.29 -6.90 3.71
CA ALA A 148 12.32 -7.57 4.50
C ALA A 148 12.10 -7.41 6.01
N GLY A 149 11.77 -6.19 6.46
CA GLY A 149 11.52 -5.90 7.87
C GLY A 149 10.32 -6.68 8.43
N ILE A 150 9.18 -6.66 7.73
CA ILE A 150 8.01 -7.45 8.15
C ILE A 150 8.28 -8.94 8.03
N GLY A 151 8.92 -9.39 6.95
CA GLY A 151 9.30 -10.79 6.77
C GLY A 151 10.14 -11.30 7.94
N ALA A 152 11.16 -10.54 8.35
CA ALA A 152 12.00 -10.88 9.50
C ALA A 152 11.19 -11.01 10.80
N VAL A 153 10.30 -10.06 11.08
CA VAL A 153 9.40 -10.13 12.26
C VAL A 153 8.48 -11.35 12.18
N PHE A 154 7.84 -11.57 11.04
CA PHE A 154 6.93 -12.70 10.83
C PHE A 154 7.62 -14.05 11.04
N PHE A 155 8.76 -14.27 10.39
CA PHE A 155 9.53 -15.51 10.54
C PHE A 155 10.14 -15.66 11.93
N SER A 156 10.55 -14.57 12.57
CA SER A 156 11.03 -14.60 13.96
C SER A 156 9.94 -15.06 14.92
N ILE A 157 8.73 -14.53 14.80
CA ILE A 157 7.57 -14.95 15.63
C ILE A 157 7.17 -16.39 15.31
N ALA A 158 7.16 -16.80 14.04
CA ALA A 158 6.84 -18.17 13.63
C ALA A 158 7.84 -19.19 14.20
N SER A 159 9.13 -18.88 14.18
CA SER A 159 10.18 -19.69 14.80
C SER A 159 10.06 -19.75 16.32
N ALA A 160 9.74 -18.63 16.98
CA ALA A 160 9.55 -18.58 18.43
C ALA A 160 8.29 -19.34 18.90
N SER A 161 7.29 -19.48 18.04
CA SER A 161 6.02 -20.19 18.33
C SER A 161 6.10 -21.71 18.11
N GLY A 162 7.28 -22.26 17.80
CA GLY A 162 7.50 -23.71 17.63
C GLY A 162 6.90 -24.33 16.36
N THR A 163 6.37 -23.52 15.43
CA THR A 163 5.67 -24.00 14.22
C THR A 163 6.63 -24.48 13.11
N LEU A 164 7.94 -24.38 13.32
CA LEU A 164 8.98 -24.80 12.36
C LEU A 164 9.85 -25.97 12.86
N THR A 165 9.46 -26.64 13.95
CA THR A 165 10.15 -27.84 14.48
C THR A 165 9.28 -29.10 14.48
N GLY A 166 8.24 -29.18 13.64
CA GLY A 166 7.39 -30.36 13.47
C GLY A 166 7.49 -30.96 12.08
#